data_AF-A0A3T0K1C3-F1
#
_entry.id   AF-A0A3T0K1C3-F1
#
_cell.length_a   1.000
_cell.length_b   1.000
_cell.length_c   1.000
_cell.angle_alpha   90.00
_cell.angle_beta   90.00
_cell.angle_gamma   90.00
#
_symmetry.space_group_name_H-M   'P 1'
#
loop_
_entity.id
_entity.type
_entity.pdbx_description
1 polymer ?
#
loop_
_entity_poly.entity_id
_entity_poly.type
_entity_poly.pdbx_seq_one_letter_code
_entity_poly.pdbx_strand_id
1 'polypeptide(L)'
;MSRTYTLLSYLYPTALALTSGAGALALIKNLKAGTYDINQDSIGLPIGAILIIFLTLVLMHLLQILLLRCARANSFAGLLLKISAYLIATISLMILVDRIVYWSIPHHAIIAILYGVTAITFGVFQIQTVVQLK
;
A
#
# COMPACT_ATOMS: atom_id res chain seq x y z
N MET A 1 12.56 -16.82 -10.08
CA MET A 1 11.33 -16.39 -9.38
C MET A 1 10.27 -17.42 -9.67
N SER A 2 9.66 -17.99 -8.63
CA SER A 2 8.59 -18.98 -8.82
C SER A 2 7.33 -18.32 -9.41
N ARG A 3 6.48 -19.11 -10.06
CA ARG A 3 5.18 -18.65 -10.60
C ARG A 3 4.27 -18.04 -9.54
N THR A 4 4.35 -18.52 -8.30
CA THR A 4 3.60 -18.00 -7.15
C THR A 4 4.04 -16.59 -6.76
N TYR A 5 5.33 -16.30 -6.74
CA TYR A 5 5.83 -14.94 -6.46
C TYR A 5 5.42 -13.94 -7.53
N THR A 6 5.47 -14.34 -8.80
CA THR A 6 5.00 -13.48 -9.89
C THR A 6 3.53 -13.12 -9.71
N LEU A 7 2.67 -14.10 -9.40
CA LEU A 7 1.26 -13.86 -9.09
C LEU A 7 1.07 -12.91 -7.90
N LEU A 8 1.75 -13.16 -6.77
CA LEU A 8 1.62 -12.31 -5.58
C LEU A 8 2.17 -10.90 -5.78
N SER A 9 3.18 -10.72 -6.64
CA SER A 9 3.70 -9.40 -6.99
C SER A 9 2.68 -8.50 -7.68
N TYR A 10 1.65 -9.09 -8.30
CA TYR A 10 0.51 -8.39 -8.89
C TYR A 10 -0.69 -8.26 -7.93
N LEU A 11 -0.87 -9.20 -6.99
CA LEU A 11 -1.99 -9.15 -6.03
C LEU A 11 -1.95 -7.90 -5.14
N TYR A 12 -0.78 -7.51 -4.63
CA TYR A 12 -0.67 -6.32 -3.78
C TYR A 12 -1.06 -5.03 -4.53
N PRO A 13 -0.50 -4.72 -5.71
CA PRO A 13 -0.94 -3.58 -6.52
C PRO A 13 -2.43 -3.60 -6.86
N THR A 14 -3.00 -4.78 -7.16
CA THR A 14 -4.44 -4.92 -7.42
C THR A 14 -5.27 -4.60 -6.17
N ALA A 15 -4.92 -5.15 -5.01
CA ALA A 15 -5.60 -4.85 -3.75
C ALA A 15 -5.52 -3.37 -3.38
N LEU A 16 -4.35 -2.75 -3.64
CA LEU A 16 -4.14 -1.33 -3.42
C LEU A 16 -5.00 -0.47 -4.36
N ALA A 17 -5.10 -0.83 -5.65
CA ALA A 17 -5.98 -0.15 -6.60
C ALA A 17 -7.46 -0.26 -6.22
N LEU A 18 -7.90 -1.45 -5.81
CA LEU A 18 -9.27 -1.68 -5.33
C LEU A 18 -9.56 -0.86 -4.07
N THR A 19 -8.62 -0.81 -3.13
CA THR A 19 -8.75 -0.03 -1.89
C THR A 19 -8.87 1.46 -2.17
N SER A 20 -8.02 2.01 -3.05
CA SER A 20 -8.09 3.42 -3.42
C SER A 20 -9.37 3.77 -4.18
N GLY A 21 -9.78 2.93 -5.13
CA GLY A 21 -11.02 3.12 -5.87
C GLY A 21 -12.26 3.04 -4.98
N ALA A 22 -12.36 1.99 -4.17
CA ALA A 22 -13.48 1.81 -3.24
C ALA A 22 -13.49 2.88 -2.13
N GLY A 23 -12.32 3.30 -1.65
CA GLY A 23 -12.18 4.39 -0.68
C GLY A 23 -12.67 5.72 -1.22
N ALA A 24 -12.28 6.09 -2.44
CA ALA A 24 -12.78 7.31 -3.10
C ALA A 24 -14.30 7.26 -3.31
N LEU A 25 -14.84 6.10 -3.73
CA LEU A 25 -16.29 5.92 -3.87
C LEU A 25 -17.03 6.02 -2.53
N ALA A 26 -16.46 5.50 -1.45
CA ALA A 26 -17.02 5.61 -0.10
C ALA A 26 -17.09 7.07 0.35
N LEU A 27 -16.04 7.86 0.11
CA LEU A 27 -16.05 9.30 0.39
C LEU A 27 -17.15 10.03 -0.39
N ILE A 28 -17.28 9.76 -1.70
CA ILE A 28 -18.32 10.37 -2.54
C ILE A 28 -19.72 10.00 -2.04
N LYS A 29 -19.94 8.75 -1.62
CA LYS A 29 -21.22 8.32 -1.03
C LYS A 29 -21.51 9.04 0.27
N ASN A 30 -20.53 9.14 1.16
CA ASN A 30 -20.67 9.82 2.45
C ASN A 30 -21.00 11.32 2.27
N LEU A 31 -20.41 11.96 1.27
CA LEU A 31 -20.75 13.33 0.88
C LEU A 31 -22.19 13.47 0.42
N LYS A 32 -22.62 12.61 -0.52
CA LYS A 32 -24.00 12.62 -1.02
C LYS A 32 -25.02 12.34 0.08
N ALA A 33 -24.65 11.58 1.10
CA ALA A 33 -25.48 11.26 2.25
C ALA A 33 -25.51 12.36 3.33
N GLY A 34 -24.76 13.47 3.16
CA GLY A 34 -24.66 14.54 4.16
C GLY A 34 -23.91 14.13 5.44
N THR A 35 -23.28 12.95 5.44
CA THR A 35 -22.50 12.42 6.58
C THR A 35 -21.06 12.94 6.63
N TYR A 36 -20.62 13.62 5.56
CA TYR A 36 -19.35 14.31 5.51
C TYR A 36 -19.58 15.80 5.81
N ASP A 37 -18.92 16.34 6.82
CA ASP A 37 -19.06 17.75 7.17
C ASP A 37 -18.31 18.63 6.16
N ILE A 38 -19.06 19.13 5.18
CA ILE A 38 -18.56 19.96 4.06
C ILE A 38 -18.09 21.34 4.57
N ASN A 39 -18.45 21.73 5.79
CA ASN A 39 -18.12 23.04 6.34
C ASN A 39 -16.64 23.17 6.78
N GLN A 40 -15.90 22.08 6.86
CA GLN A 40 -14.53 22.07 7.39
C GLN A 40 -13.45 21.74 6.36
N ASP A 41 -13.75 21.01 5.28
CA ASP A 41 -12.75 20.66 4.26
C ASP A 41 -13.36 20.29 2.90
N SER A 42 -12.65 20.63 1.81
CA SER A 42 -13.03 20.19 0.46
C SER A 42 -12.83 18.68 0.34
N ILE A 43 -13.84 17.94 -0.16
CA ILE A 43 -13.71 16.50 -0.46
C ILE A 43 -12.56 16.17 -1.43
N GLY A 44 -12.09 17.17 -2.19
CA GLY A 44 -10.91 17.02 -3.04
C GLY A 44 -9.64 16.66 -2.27
N LEU A 45 -9.50 17.13 -1.02
CA LEU A 45 -8.33 16.83 -0.18
C LEU A 45 -8.24 15.36 0.23
N PRO A 46 -9.26 14.73 0.83
CA PRO A 46 -9.20 13.31 1.18
C PRO A 46 -9.10 12.40 -0.05
N ILE A 47 -9.77 12.73 -1.16
CA ILE A 47 -9.61 11.98 -2.43
C ILE A 47 -8.19 12.13 -2.98
N GLY A 48 -7.66 13.35 -2.98
CA GLY A 48 -6.28 13.63 -3.38
C GLY A 48 -5.27 12.87 -2.53
N ALA A 49 -5.49 12.81 -1.21
CA ALA A 49 -4.65 12.03 -0.30
C ALA A 49 -4.67 10.54 -0.66
N ILE A 50 -5.84 9.94 -0.92
CA ILE A 50 -5.95 8.54 -1.38
C ILE A 50 -5.13 8.30 -2.65
N LEU A 51 -5.22 9.21 -3.64
CA LEU A 51 -4.48 9.09 -4.90
C LEU A 51 -2.96 9.23 -4.72
N ILE A 52 -2.51 10.18 -3.90
CA ILE A 52 -1.09 10.37 -3.60
C ILE A 52 -0.54 9.12 -2.91
N ILE A 53 -1.23 8.61 -1.89
CA ILE A 53 -0.82 7.41 -1.16
C ILE A 53 -0.79 6.19 -2.07
N PHE A 54 -1.81 6.03 -2.92
CA PHE A 54 -1.83 4.98 -3.95
C PHE A 54 -0.57 5.03 -4.81
N LEU A 55 -0.28 6.19 -5.39
CA LEU A 55 0.86 6.37 -6.27
C LEU A 55 2.18 6.12 -5.54
N THR A 56 2.35 6.68 -4.34
CA THR A 56 3.54 6.48 -3.51
C THR A 56 3.78 5.00 -3.23
N LEU A 57 2.74 4.27 -2.79
CA LEU A 57 2.87 2.85 -2.44
C LEU A 57 3.11 1.96 -3.67
N VAL A 58 2.53 2.28 -4.83
CA VAL A 58 2.83 1.58 -6.09
C VAL A 58 4.29 1.81 -6.49
N LEU A 59 4.76 3.05 -6.46
CA LEU A 59 6.14 3.38 -6.82
C LEU A 59 7.15 2.72 -5.86
N MET A 60 6.87 2.74 -4.55
CA MET A 60 7.69 2.05 -3.55
C MET A 60 7.75 0.54 -3.80
N HIS A 61 6.63 -0.09 -4.16
CA HIS A 61 6.60 -1.52 -4.50
C HIS A 61 7.42 -1.85 -5.75
N LEU A 62 7.26 -1.06 -6.82
CA LEU A 62 8.05 -1.22 -8.04
C LEU A 62 9.55 -1.05 -7.76
N LEU A 63 9.91 -0.04 -6.97
CA LEU A 63 11.30 0.21 -6.56
C LEU A 63 11.85 -0.94 -5.71
N GLN A 64 11.05 -1.46 -4.76
CA GLN A 64 11.44 -2.63 -3.95
C GLN A 64 11.76 -3.84 -4.85
N ILE A 65 10.87 -4.17 -5.80
CA ILE A 65 11.07 -5.30 -6.73
C ILE A 65 12.33 -5.08 -7.58
N LEU A 66 12.54 -3.87 -8.08
CA LEU A 66 13.72 -3.52 -8.88
C LEU A 66 15.01 -3.75 -8.08
N LEU A 67 15.09 -3.21 -6.85
CA LEU A 67 16.26 -3.35 -5.99
C LEU A 67 16.57 -4.81 -5.67
N LEU A 68 15.56 -5.60 -5.32
CA LEU A 68 15.72 -7.03 -5.06
C LEU A 68 16.16 -7.81 -6.31
N ARG A 69 15.70 -7.42 -7.50
CA ARG A 69 16.14 -8.03 -8.76
C ARG A 69 17.60 -7.70 -9.08
N CYS A 70 18.05 -6.48 -8.76
CA CYS A 70 19.44 -6.05 -8.93
C CYS A 70 20.39 -6.68 -7.90
N ALA A 71 19.89 -7.05 -6.72
CA ALA A 71 20.68 -7.63 -5.63
C ALA A 71 21.08 -9.11 -5.80
N ARG A 72 21.11 -9.64 -7.04
CA ARG A 72 21.38 -11.06 -7.32
C ARG A 72 22.81 -11.51 -7.06
N ALA A 73 23.78 -10.59 -7.06
CA ALA A 73 25.17 -10.93 -6.77
C ALA A 73 25.41 -10.97 -5.25
N ASN A 74 26.15 -11.97 -4.78
CA ASN A 74 26.54 -12.11 -3.38
C ASN A 74 27.72 -11.17 -3.04
N SER A 75 27.52 -9.88 -3.30
CA SER A 75 28.50 -8.80 -3.09
C SER A 75 28.01 -7.84 -2.02
N PHE A 76 28.93 -7.03 -1.47
CA PHE A 76 28.59 -5.98 -0.51
C PHE A 76 27.54 -5.00 -1.08
N ALA A 77 27.66 -4.65 -2.35
CA ALA A 77 26.64 -3.85 -3.05
C ALA A 77 25.28 -4.56 -3.11
N GLY A 78 25.25 -5.87 -3.35
CA GLY A 78 24.02 -6.67 -3.30
C GLY A 78 23.37 -6.67 -1.91
N LEU A 79 24.17 -6.75 -0.84
CA LEU A 79 23.67 -6.64 0.53
C LEU A 79 23.02 -5.28 0.82
N LEU A 80 23.69 -4.19 0.42
CA LEU A 80 23.15 -2.83 0.57
C LEU A 80 21.81 -2.66 -0.17
N LEU A 81 21.70 -3.18 -1.39
CA LEU A 81 20.44 -3.14 -2.16
C LEU A 81 19.30 -3.91 -1.46
N LYS A 82 19.59 -5.07 -0.83
CA LYS A 82 18.60 -5.81 -0.05
C LYS A 82 18.15 -5.00 1.17
N ILE A 83 19.07 -4.41 1.92
CA ILE A 83 18.76 -3.56 3.08
C ILE A 83 17.84 -2.40 2.65
N SER A 84 18.19 -1.68 1.58
CA SER A 84 17.37 -0.60 1.04
C SER A 84 15.98 -1.06 0.62
N ALA A 85 15.86 -2.23 -0.01
CA ALA A 85 14.56 -2.80 -0.39
C ALA A 85 13.68 -3.10 0.84
N TYR A 86 14.25 -3.65 1.92
CA TYR A 86 13.51 -3.91 3.16
C TYR A 86 13.16 -2.63 3.93
N LEU A 87 14.00 -1.60 3.85
CA LEU A 87 13.66 -0.28 4.41
C LEU A 87 12.44 0.31 3.69
N ILE A 88 12.41 0.24 2.35
CA ILE A 88 11.24 0.68 1.55
C ILE A 88 9.99 -0.12 1.92
N ALA A 89 10.14 -1.45 2.11
CA ALA A 89 9.02 -2.29 2.53
C ALA A 89 8.48 -1.88 3.91
N THR A 90 9.37 -1.55 4.85
CA THR A 90 9.02 -1.11 6.20
C THR A 90 8.27 0.23 6.16
N ILE A 91 8.78 1.20 5.39
CA ILE A 91 8.13 2.50 5.22
C ILE A 91 6.75 2.32 4.58
N SER A 92 6.63 1.46 3.57
CA SER A 92 5.33 1.15 2.93
C SER A 92 4.33 0.58 3.93
N LEU A 93 4.76 -0.33 4.81
CA LEU A 93 3.91 -0.87 5.87
C LEU A 93 3.48 0.22 6.87
N MET A 94 4.40 1.10 7.27
CA MET A 94 4.08 2.21 8.18
C MET A 94 3.03 3.14 7.58
N ILE A 95 3.15 3.47 6.28
CA ILE A 95 2.14 4.28 5.57
C ILE A 95 0.78 3.57 5.58
N LEU A 96 0.74 2.26 5.32
CA LEU A 96 -0.51 1.49 5.35
C LEU A 96 -1.15 1.50 6.75
N VAL A 97 -0.36 1.28 7.81
CA VAL A 97 -0.86 1.29 9.20
C VAL A 97 -1.35 2.69 9.60
N ASP A 98 -0.59 3.73 9.28
CA ASP A 98 -0.98 5.12 9.50
C ASP A 98 -2.34 5.42 8.84
N ARG A 99 -2.57 4.93 7.61
CA ARG A 99 -3.86 5.11 6.95
C ARG A 99 -5.00 4.32 7.56
N ILE A 100 -4.76 3.13 8.10
CA ILE A 100 -5.78 2.41 8.88
C ILE A 100 -6.22 3.27 10.06
N VAL A 101 -5.27 3.82 10.81
CA VAL A 101 -5.56 4.68 11.98
C VAL A 101 -6.29 5.95 11.56
N TYR A 102 -5.80 6.65 10.54
CA TYR A 102 -6.42 7.88 10.02
C TYR A 102 -7.89 7.68 9.64
N TRP A 103 -8.20 6.58 8.95
CA TRP A 103 -9.57 6.29 8.51
C TRP A 103 -10.44 5.59 9.55
N SER A 104 -9.91 5.26 10.74
CA SER A 104 -10.67 4.62 11.82
C SER A 104 -11.65 5.57 12.54
N ILE A 105 -11.62 6.86 12.21
CA ILE A 105 -12.56 7.88 12.69
C ILE A 105 -13.99 7.50 12.21
N PRO A 106 -15.04 7.68 13.05
CA PRO A 106 -16.31 6.95 12.97
C PRO A 106 -17.10 6.99 11.65
N HIS A 107 -16.76 7.84 10.69
CA HIS A 107 -17.47 7.94 9.40
C HIS A 107 -16.75 7.25 8.23
N HIS A 108 -15.54 6.72 8.44
CA HIS A 108 -14.71 6.15 7.35
C HIS A 108 -14.20 4.73 7.63
N ALA A 109 -14.82 4.01 8.58
CA ALA A 109 -14.39 2.66 8.99
C ALA A 109 -14.25 1.67 7.82
N ILE A 110 -15.09 1.76 6.78
CA ILE A 110 -14.97 0.93 5.58
C ILE A 110 -13.62 1.15 4.89
N ILE A 111 -13.16 2.40 4.81
CA ILE A 111 -11.86 2.75 4.22
C ILE A 111 -10.72 2.16 5.06
N ALA A 112 -10.82 2.23 6.39
CA ALA A 112 -9.85 1.62 7.30
C ALA A 112 -9.77 0.09 7.10
N ILE A 113 -10.91 -0.59 6.97
CA ILE A 113 -10.97 -2.04 6.71
C ILE A 113 -10.28 -2.39 5.39
N LEU A 114 -10.53 -1.61 4.32
CA LEU A 114 -9.88 -1.83 3.02
C LEU A 114 -8.36 -1.67 3.10
N TYR A 115 -7.87 -0.65 3.80
CA TYR A 115 -6.44 -0.51 4.08
C TYR A 115 -5.90 -1.67 4.92
N GLY A 116 -6.67 -2.19 5.88
CA GLY A 116 -6.33 -3.39 6.65
C GLY A 116 -6.15 -4.63 5.79
N VAL A 117 -7.09 -4.92 4.89
CA VAL A 117 -6.99 -6.02 3.92
C VAL A 117 -5.77 -5.85 3.02
N THR A 118 -5.47 -4.62 2.59
CA THR A 118 -4.30 -4.30 1.77
C THR A 118 -3.00 -4.49 2.54
N ALA A 119 -2.95 -4.11 3.81
CA ALA A 119 -1.81 -4.33 4.70
C ALA A 119 -1.53 -5.83 4.92
N ILE A 120 -2.58 -6.64 5.10
CA ILE A 120 -2.45 -8.10 5.18
C ILE A 120 -1.90 -8.66 3.86
N THR A 121 -2.46 -8.24 2.72
CA THR A 121 -1.99 -8.67 1.39
C THR A 121 -0.52 -8.32 1.18
N PHE A 122 -0.11 -7.12 1.60
CA PHE A 122 1.28 -6.69 1.60
C PHE A 122 2.16 -7.56 2.50
N GLY A 123 1.72 -7.85 3.73
CA GLY A 123 2.43 -8.73 4.66
C GLY A 123 2.67 -10.12 4.08
N VAL A 124 1.66 -10.71 3.44
CA VAL A 124 1.78 -12.00 2.74
C VAL A 124 2.82 -11.92 1.61
N PHE A 125 2.82 -10.84 0.82
CA PHE A 125 3.82 -10.60 -0.21
C PHE A 125 5.24 -10.50 0.38
N GLN A 126 5.42 -9.80 1.51
CA GLN A 126 6.72 -9.67 2.18
C GLN A 126 7.24 -11.02 2.72
N ILE A 127 6.38 -11.82 3.36
CA ILE A 127 6.74 -13.15 3.85
C ILE A 127 7.27 -14.01 2.70
N GLN A 128 6.56 -14.04 1.57
CA GLN A 128 7.01 -14.80 0.41
C GLN A 128 8.33 -14.26 -0.17
N THR A 129 8.48 -12.94 -0.24
CA THR A 129 9.70 -12.31 -0.72
C THR A 129 10.92 -12.74 0.10
N VAL A 130 10.79 -12.79 1.43
CA VAL A 130 11.85 -13.30 2.33
C VAL A 130 12.13 -14.78 2.08
N VAL A 131 11.09 -15.61 1.93
CA VAL A 131 11.24 -17.04 1.66
C VAL A 131 11.99 -17.30 0.34
N GLN A 132 11.82 -16.46 -0.69
CA GLN A 132 12.51 -16.63 -1.98
C GLN A 132 13.96 -16.15 -2.01
N LEU A 133 14.38 -15.39 -1.00
CA LEU A 133 15.73 -14.85 -0.89
C LEU A 133 16.66 -15.72 -0.03
N LYS A 134 16.10 -16.73 0.66
CA LYS A 134 16.84 -17.83 1.29
C LYS A 134 17.16 -18.90 0.25
#